data_AF-A0A2E9NUW0-F1
#
_entry.id   AF-A0A2E9NUW0-F1
#
_cell.length_a   1.000
_cell.length_b   1.000
_cell.length_c   1.000
_cell.angle_alpha   90.00
_cell.angle_beta   90.00
_cell.angle_gamma   90.00
#
_symmetry.space_group_name_H-M   'P 1'
#
loop_
_entity.id
_entity.type
_entity.pdbx_description
1 polymer ?
#
loop_
_entity_poly.entity_id
_entity_poly.type
_entity_poly.pdbx_seq_one_letter_code
_entity_poly.pdbx_strand_id
1 'polypeptide(L)'
;MSCDDNPYYLDFWPLVSRVWKERIGIDPVLIHIGHSDVDDSFGEVVSMKPTNHPIHTQAQLARLWYPVYEPDNLWITSDIDMFPISRTYWAKHSQPGDFDWKNLNTDLRNYFPICYNVATGKKFREILNVVDDFEAFVDSVLITYNSDLTHRPENWVGEEMSNWSLDEIYSSNMICYHRDLGAKIEQPLRPGGFHDGGRINRTRWQYDPRGIVEDFYIDCHSLRPYILNKDRVDKLITRLLK
;
A
#
# COMPACT_ATOMS: atom_id res chain seq x y z
N MET A 1 -5.64 -0.96 1.30
CA MET A 1 -4.60 -1.24 2.32
C MET A 1 -4.90 -2.59 2.96
N SER A 2 -3.94 -3.21 3.66
CA SER A 2 -4.19 -4.40 4.47
C SER A 2 -3.20 -4.52 5.62
N CYS A 3 -3.66 -5.01 6.78
CA CYS A 3 -2.84 -5.25 7.97
C CYS A 3 -3.49 -6.30 8.89
N ASP A 4 -2.76 -6.69 9.93
CA ASP A 4 -3.24 -7.50 11.05
C ASP A 4 -3.46 -6.64 12.31
N ASP A 5 -3.68 -7.28 13.46
CA ASP A 5 -3.85 -6.65 14.77
C ASP A 5 -2.58 -5.95 15.29
N ASN A 6 -1.48 -5.93 14.54
CA ASN A 6 -0.22 -5.39 15.03
C ASN A 6 -0.26 -3.85 15.10
N PRO A 7 -0.12 -3.24 16.30
CA PRO A 7 -0.18 -1.79 16.47
C PRO A 7 0.98 -1.05 15.77
N TYR A 8 2.06 -1.76 15.42
CA TYR A 8 3.12 -1.19 14.57
C TYR A 8 2.58 -0.72 13.20
N TYR A 9 1.45 -1.27 12.75
CA TYR A 9 0.78 -0.96 11.49
C TYR A 9 -0.65 -0.46 11.68
N LEU A 10 -1.49 -1.17 12.45
CA LEU A 10 -2.92 -0.89 12.58
C LEU A 10 -3.21 0.51 13.13
N ASP A 11 -2.36 1.03 14.02
CA ASP A 11 -2.51 2.37 14.61
C ASP A 11 -2.49 3.51 13.57
N PHE A 12 -1.96 3.27 12.37
CA PHE A 12 -1.97 4.27 11.29
C PHE A 12 -3.33 4.37 10.60
N TRP A 13 -4.18 3.34 10.68
CA TRP A 13 -5.44 3.26 9.93
C TRP A 13 -6.33 4.50 10.10
N PRO A 14 -6.66 4.96 11.32
CA PRO A 14 -7.58 6.09 11.49
C PRO A 14 -7.07 7.39 10.87
N LEU A 15 -5.74 7.54 10.79
CA LEU A 15 -5.12 8.72 10.19
C LEU A 15 -5.06 8.59 8.66
N VAL A 16 -4.58 7.45 8.15
CA VAL A 16 -4.32 7.29 6.72
C VAL A 16 -5.62 7.20 5.92
N SER A 17 -6.65 6.53 6.46
CA SER A 17 -7.99 6.48 5.85
C SER A 17 -8.56 7.88 5.74
N ARG A 18 -8.51 8.65 6.83
CA ARG A 18 -8.97 10.04 6.84
C ARG A 18 -8.26 10.91 5.81
N VAL A 19 -6.94 10.78 5.66
CA VAL A 19 -6.20 11.56 4.64
C VAL A 19 -6.61 11.14 3.22
N TRP A 20 -6.71 9.85 2.92
CA TRP A 20 -7.21 9.40 1.61
C TRP A 20 -8.62 9.94 1.32
N LYS A 21 -9.54 9.84 2.29
CA LYS A 21 -10.93 10.24 2.15
C LYS A 21 -11.11 11.76 2.06
N GLU A 22 -10.65 12.50 3.08
CA GLU A 22 -10.93 13.93 3.21
C GLU A 22 -9.98 14.81 2.39
N ARG A 23 -8.69 14.44 2.30
CA ARG A 23 -7.70 15.25 1.58
C ARG A 23 -7.64 14.88 0.11
N ILE A 24 -7.64 13.60 -0.25
CA ILE A 24 -7.49 13.17 -1.65
C ILE A 24 -8.82 12.96 -2.35
N GLY A 25 -9.85 12.51 -1.63
CA GLY A 25 -11.15 12.16 -2.21
C GLY A 25 -11.17 10.76 -2.85
N ILE A 26 -10.34 9.84 -2.37
CA ILE A 26 -10.37 8.43 -2.74
C ILE A 26 -10.88 7.64 -1.53
N ASP A 27 -11.84 6.73 -1.78
CA ASP A 27 -12.45 5.91 -0.75
C ASP A 27 -11.45 4.83 -0.27
N PRO A 28 -10.98 4.89 0.98
CA PRO A 28 -10.01 3.94 1.47
C PRO A 28 -10.71 2.66 1.94
N VAL A 29 -10.08 1.53 1.61
CA VAL A 29 -10.50 0.21 2.08
C VAL A 29 -9.34 -0.44 2.82
N LEU A 30 -9.61 -0.96 4.02
CA LEU A 30 -8.71 -1.79 4.79
C LEU A 30 -9.16 -3.24 4.75
N ILE A 31 -8.29 -4.14 4.31
CA ILE A 31 -8.48 -5.57 4.53
C ILE A 31 -7.78 -5.95 5.82
N HIS A 32 -8.56 -6.22 6.86
CA HIS A 32 -8.06 -6.48 8.20
C HIS A 32 -8.09 -7.99 8.50
N ILE A 33 -6.95 -8.55 8.87
CA ILE A 33 -6.82 -9.97 9.24
C ILE A 33 -6.51 -10.06 10.71
N GLY A 34 -7.52 -10.35 11.52
CA GLY A 34 -7.36 -10.31 12.96
C GLY A 34 -8.68 -10.38 13.69
N HIS A 35 -8.65 -9.94 14.94
CA HIS A 35 -9.77 -9.99 15.87
C HIS A 35 -10.17 -8.62 16.42
N SER A 36 -9.34 -7.59 16.23
CA SER A 36 -9.67 -6.24 16.68
C SER A 36 -10.89 -5.69 15.96
N ASP A 37 -11.67 -4.92 16.72
CA ASP A 37 -12.68 -4.03 16.17
C ASP A 37 -11.96 -2.76 15.66
N VAL A 38 -12.10 -2.47 14.37
CA VAL A 38 -11.33 -1.42 13.69
C VAL A 38 -12.27 -0.31 13.25
N ASP A 39 -11.92 0.92 13.60
CA ASP A 39 -12.67 2.13 13.24
C ASP A 39 -12.92 2.24 11.73
N ASP A 40 -14.17 2.37 11.31
CA ASP A 40 -14.59 2.49 9.91
C ASP A 40 -15.06 3.92 9.55
N SER A 41 -14.84 4.90 10.45
CA SER A 41 -15.32 6.28 10.31
C SER A 41 -14.93 6.97 9.00
N PHE A 42 -13.78 6.62 8.42
CA PHE A 42 -13.24 7.25 7.21
C PHE A 42 -12.97 6.28 6.06
N GLY A 43 -13.38 5.02 6.17
CA GLY A 43 -13.09 3.99 5.18
C GLY A 43 -13.78 2.68 5.48
N GLU A 44 -13.94 1.86 4.45
CA GLU A 44 -14.46 0.51 4.61
C GLU A 44 -13.43 -0.40 5.27
N VAL A 45 -13.87 -1.22 6.23
CA VAL A 45 -13.05 -2.27 6.83
C VAL A 45 -13.66 -3.63 6.47
N VAL A 46 -12.88 -4.43 5.75
CA VAL A 46 -13.22 -5.81 5.41
C VAL A 46 -12.48 -6.73 6.37
N SER A 47 -13.21 -7.28 7.33
CA SER A 47 -12.65 -8.20 8.34
C SER A 47 -12.58 -9.62 7.80
N MET A 48 -11.39 -10.20 7.78
CA MET A 48 -11.10 -11.58 7.39
C MET A 48 -10.60 -12.38 8.58
N LYS A 49 -11.04 -13.64 8.67
CA LYS A 49 -10.52 -14.56 9.69
C LYS A 49 -9.12 -15.04 9.26
N PRO A 50 -8.13 -15.08 10.18
CA PRO A 50 -6.84 -15.69 9.90
C PRO A 50 -6.97 -17.16 9.50
N THR A 51 -6.17 -17.59 8.52
CA THR A 51 -5.96 -19.01 8.16
C THR A 51 -4.74 -19.58 8.89
N ASN A 52 -4.31 -20.80 8.54
CA ASN A 52 -3.15 -21.46 9.16
C ASN A 52 -1.79 -20.90 8.73
N HIS A 53 -1.74 -19.95 7.80
CA HIS A 53 -0.49 -19.30 7.39
C HIS A 53 -0.04 -18.23 8.39
N PRO A 54 1.22 -17.78 8.36
CA PRO A 54 1.65 -16.64 9.18
C PRO A 54 0.78 -15.40 8.89
N ILE A 55 0.20 -14.81 9.94
CA ILE A 55 -0.81 -13.75 9.81
C ILE A 55 -0.28 -12.51 9.07
N HIS A 56 1.00 -12.17 9.26
CA HIS A 56 1.63 -11.06 8.55
C HIS A 56 1.79 -11.33 7.05
N THR A 57 1.98 -12.59 6.64
CA THR A 57 2.02 -12.98 5.23
C THR A 57 0.64 -12.84 4.60
N GLN A 58 -0.39 -13.32 5.31
CA GLN A 58 -1.78 -13.11 4.89
C GLN A 58 -2.06 -11.61 4.76
N ALA A 59 -1.66 -10.81 5.74
CA ALA A 59 -1.91 -9.37 5.78
C ALA A 59 -1.23 -8.64 4.62
N GLN A 60 -0.02 -9.02 4.22
CA GLN A 60 0.66 -8.47 3.04
C GLN A 60 -0.11 -8.77 1.74
N LEU A 61 -0.56 -10.02 1.57
CA LEU A 61 -1.18 -10.47 0.31
C LEU A 61 -2.64 -10.04 0.14
N ALA A 62 -3.39 -9.80 1.22
CA ALA A 62 -4.82 -9.52 1.14
C ALA A 62 -5.19 -8.29 0.29
N ARG A 63 -4.37 -7.24 0.26
CA ARG A 63 -4.59 -6.07 -0.61
C ARG A 63 -4.44 -6.35 -2.11
N LEU A 64 -3.76 -7.44 -2.48
CA LEU A 64 -3.65 -7.89 -3.88
C LEU A 64 -4.83 -8.77 -4.27
N TRP A 65 -5.40 -9.48 -3.30
CA TRP A 65 -6.49 -10.43 -3.50
C TRP A 65 -7.86 -9.76 -3.56
N TYR A 66 -8.19 -8.90 -2.59
CA TYR A 66 -9.53 -8.34 -2.46
C TYR A 66 -10.08 -7.57 -3.68
N PRO A 67 -9.27 -6.78 -4.44
CA PRO A 67 -9.78 -6.03 -5.60
C PRO A 67 -10.56 -6.86 -6.62
N VAL A 68 -10.33 -8.17 -6.69
CA VAL A 68 -10.97 -9.05 -7.69
C VAL A 68 -12.47 -9.21 -7.53
N TYR A 69 -13.05 -8.85 -6.38
CA TYR A 69 -14.49 -8.87 -6.15
C TYR A 69 -15.22 -7.69 -6.79
N GLU A 70 -14.48 -6.64 -7.15
CA GLU A 70 -15.01 -5.47 -7.84
C GLU A 70 -14.26 -5.29 -9.17
N PRO A 71 -14.56 -6.15 -10.18
CA PRO A 71 -13.73 -6.28 -11.37
C PRO A 71 -13.63 -5.01 -12.20
N ASP A 72 -14.65 -4.17 -12.16
CA ASP A 72 -14.73 -2.91 -12.93
C ASP A 72 -14.23 -1.69 -12.15
N ASN A 73 -14.02 -1.81 -10.83
CA ASN A 73 -13.52 -0.71 -10.01
C ASN A 73 -12.02 -0.54 -10.21
N LEU A 74 -11.57 0.72 -10.26
CA LEU A 74 -10.15 1.07 -10.30
C LEU A 74 -9.61 1.16 -8.87
N TRP A 75 -8.60 0.35 -8.58
CA TRP A 75 -7.98 0.26 -7.26
C TRP A 75 -6.60 0.88 -7.25
N ILE A 76 -6.19 1.36 -6.07
CA ILE A 76 -4.82 1.77 -5.76
C ILE A 76 -4.36 1.07 -4.48
N THR A 77 -3.25 0.34 -4.54
CA THR A 77 -2.63 -0.21 -3.34
C THR A 77 -1.85 0.89 -2.59
N SER A 78 -1.83 0.78 -1.27
CA SER A 78 -1.03 1.63 -0.39
C SER A 78 -0.61 0.82 0.82
N ASP A 79 0.58 1.10 1.33
CA ASP A 79 0.99 0.79 2.68
C ASP A 79 0.24 1.69 3.65
N ILE A 80 -0.01 1.17 4.84
CA ILE A 80 -0.85 1.83 5.84
C ILE A 80 -0.15 3.01 6.51
N ASP A 81 1.19 3.06 6.47
CA ASP A 81 2.00 4.14 7.02
C ASP A 81 2.49 5.15 5.95
N MET A 82 1.89 5.10 4.77
CA MET A 82 2.16 6.00 3.65
C MET A 82 1.02 7.00 3.48
N PHE A 83 1.24 8.25 3.87
CA PHE A 83 0.23 9.31 3.76
C PHE A 83 0.30 10.00 2.40
N PRO A 84 -0.79 10.07 1.62
CA PRO A 84 -0.81 10.88 0.40
C PRO A 84 -0.91 12.38 0.76
N ILE A 85 -0.25 13.24 -0.01
CA ILE A 85 -0.20 14.68 0.27
C ILE A 85 -0.76 15.52 -0.89
N SER A 86 -0.18 15.39 -2.09
CA SER A 86 -0.48 16.28 -3.23
C SER A 86 -1.81 15.93 -3.90
N ARG A 87 -2.85 16.76 -3.69
CA ARG A 87 -4.14 16.58 -4.38
C ARG A 87 -3.97 16.58 -5.90
N THR A 88 -3.14 17.49 -6.40
CA THR A 88 -2.90 17.64 -7.84
C THR A 88 -2.23 16.40 -8.46
N TYR A 89 -1.26 15.79 -7.76
CA TYR A 89 -0.62 14.56 -8.25
C TYR A 89 -1.64 13.42 -8.31
N TRP A 90 -2.36 13.16 -7.22
CA TRP A 90 -3.31 12.04 -7.16
C TRP A 90 -4.46 12.23 -8.14
N ALA A 91 -5.10 13.41 -8.18
CA ALA A 91 -6.18 13.71 -9.11
C ALA A 91 -5.80 13.49 -10.58
N LYS A 92 -4.54 13.74 -10.95
CA LYS A 92 -4.03 13.51 -12.31
C LYS A 92 -3.72 12.05 -12.59
N HIS A 93 -3.11 11.35 -11.62
CA HIS A 93 -2.45 10.07 -11.87
C HIS A 93 -3.26 8.83 -11.47
N SER A 94 -4.29 8.98 -10.62
CA SER A 94 -5.18 7.89 -10.16
C SER A 94 -6.48 7.76 -10.96
N GLN A 95 -6.55 8.33 -12.17
CA GLN A 95 -7.72 8.23 -13.04
C GLN A 95 -7.67 6.98 -13.93
N PRO A 96 -8.83 6.48 -14.38
CA PRO A 96 -8.89 5.46 -15.43
C PRO A 96 -8.15 5.88 -16.71
N GLY A 97 -7.64 4.93 -17.46
CA GLY A 97 -6.89 5.17 -18.69
C GLY A 97 -6.64 3.90 -19.49
N ASP A 98 -5.90 4.02 -20.60
CA ASP A 98 -5.52 2.91 -21.48
C ASP A 98 -4.25 2.20 -20.97
N PHE A 99 -4.34 1.60 -19.79
CA PHE A 99 -3.28 0.80 -19.19
C PHE A 99 -3.86 -0.46 -18.55
N ASP A 100 -3.06 -1.54 -18.50
CA ASP A 100 -3.41 -2.75 -17.78
C ASP A 100 -2.96 -2.67 -16.31
N TRP A 101 -1.83 -1.98 -16.07
CA TRP A 101 -1.28 -1.74 -14.75
C TRP A 101 -0.47 -0.45 -14.73
N LYS A 102 -0.48 0.28 -13.62
CA LYS A 102 0.32 1.49 -13.45
C LYS A 102 0.90 1.53 -12.04
N ASN A 103 2.20 1.83 -11.89
CA ASN A 103 2.80 2.03 -10.57
C ASN A 103 3.27 3.48 -10.38
N LEU A 104 2.67 4.18 -9.42
CA LEU A 104 2.94 5.59 -9.14
C LEU A 104 4.11 5.80 -8.17
N ASN A 105 4.91 4.77 -7.89
CA ASN A 105 6.04 4.77 -6.96
C ASN A 105 7.29 4.11 -7.58
N THR A 106 7.48 4.32 -8.87
CA THR A 106 8.45 3.57 -9.64
C THR A 106 9.88 4.12 -9.50
N ASP A 107 10.85 3.24 -9.73
CA ASP A 107 12.25 3.58 -10.02
C ASP A 107 12.67 3.17 -11.45
N LEU A 108 11.69 2.87 -12.31
CA LEU A 108 11.81 2.37 -13.68
C LEU A 108 12.47 1.00 -13.84
N ARG A 109 12.70 0.26 -12.76
CA ARG A 109 13.28 -1.10 -12.80
C ARG A 109 12.18 -2.16 -12.92
N ASN A 110 12.62 -3.41 -13.03
CA ASN A 110 11.80 -4.62 -12.91
C ASN A 110 11.45 -4.89 -11.44
N TYR A 111 10.97 -3.85 -10.76
CA TYR A 111 10.55 -3.87 -9.37
C TYR A 111 9.44 -2.84 -9.20
N PHE A 112 8.37 -3.28 -8.55
CA PHE A 112 7.14 -2.54 -8.39
C PHE A 112 6.83 -2.53 -6.89
N PRO A 113 7.18 -1.45 -6.17
CA PRO A 113 6.85 -1.37 -4.76
C PRO A 113 5.34 -1.51 -4.56
N ILE A 114 4.92 -1.99 -3.39
CA ILE A 114 3.51 -2.30 -3.14
C ILE A 114 2.67 -1.03 -3.17
N CYS A 115 3.19 0.08 -2.66
CA CYS A 115 2.72 1.42 -3.02
C CYS A 115 3.24 1.74 -4.42
N TYR A 116 2.50 2.26 -5.39
CA TYR A 116 1.08 2.55 -5.47
C TYR A 116 0.61 1.94 -6.78
N ASN A 117 0.28 0.66 -6.75
CA ASN A 117 -0.14 -0.07 -7.93
C ASN A 117 -1.61 0.25 -8.22
N VAL A 118 -1.88 0.65 -9.45
CA VAL A 118 -3.17 1.11 -9.95
C VAL A 118 -3.61 0.20 -11.09
N ALA A 119 -4.75 -0.44 -10.93
CA ALA A 119 -5.34 -1.36 -11.90
C ALA A 119 -6.80 -1.61 -11.56
N THR A 120 -7.60 -2.10 -12.52
CA THR A 120 -8.96 -2.55 -12.20
C THR A 120 -8.95 -3.89 -11.47
N GLY A 121 -10.00 -4.22 -10.72
CA GLY A 121 -10.12 -5.53 -10.05
C GLY A 121 -9.92 -6.72 -11.00
N LYS A 122 -10.43 -6.59 -12.24
CA LYS A 122 -10.19 -7.56 -13.33
C LYS A 122 -8.71 -7.71 -13.65
N LYS A 123 -7.96 -6.61 -13.70
CA LYS A 123 -6.52 -6.63 -13.98
C LYS A 123 -5.68 -7.14 -12.80
N PHE A 124 -6.11 -6.92 -11.55
CA PHE A 124 -5.56 -7.65 -10.41
C PHE A 124 -5.69 -9.16 -10.60
N ARG A 125 -6.87 -9.65 -10.99
CA ARG A 125 -7.08 -11.07 -11.27
C ARG A 125 -6.19 -11.60 -12.40
N GLU A 126 -6.19 -10.92 -13.54
CA GLU A 126 -5.45 -11.35 -14.74
C GLU A 126 -3.93 -11.30 -14.53
N ILE A 127 -3.39 -10.17 -14.08
CA ILE A 127 -1.94 -9.98 -14.01
C ILE A 127 -1.33 -10.75 -12.84
N LEU A 128 -2.02 -10.79 -11.70
CA LEU A 128 -1.52 -11.46 -10.51
C LEU A 128 -2.04 -12.90 -10.38
N ASN A 129 -2.69 -13.48 -11.39
CA ASN A 129 -3.24 -14.84 -11.34
C ASN A 129 -4.01 -15.15 -10.03
N VAL A 130 -4.79 -14.18 -9.54
CA VAL A 130 -5.50 -14.31 -8.26
C VAL A 130 -6.61 -15.35 -8.41
N VAL A 131 -6.64 -16.31 -7.49
CA VAL A 131 -7.69 -17.32 -7.37
C VAL A 131 -8.76 -16.90 -6.35
N ASP A 132 -9.97 -17.44 -6.46
CA ASP A 132 -11.13 -17.01 -5.67
C ASP A 132 -11.01 -17.30 -4.18
N ASP A 133 -10.30 -18.37 -3.80
CA ASP A 133 -10.09 -18.72 -2.40
C ASP A 133 -8.81 -18.07 -1.87
N PHE A 134 -8.91 -17.36 -0.75
CA PHE A 134 -7.78 -16.61 -0.19
C PHE A 134 -6.66 -17.53 0.31
N GLU A 135 -6.99 -18.64 0.95
CA GLU A 135 -5.99 -19.58 1.46
C GLU A 135 -5.23 -20.21 0.28
N ALA A 136 -5.94 -20.65 -0.75
CA ALA A 136 -5.35 -21.15 -1.99
C ALA A 136 -4.48 -20.10 -2.70
N PHE A 137 -4.87 -18.82 -2.66
CA PHE A 137 -4.03 -17.73 -3.19
C PHE A 137 -2.73 -17.62 -2.40
N VAL A 138 -2.79 -17.56 -1.07
CA VAL A 138 -1.61 -17.50 -0.20
C VAL A 138 -0.70 -18.72 -0.43
N ASP A 139 -1.27 -19.92 -0.51
CA ASP A 139 -0.54 -21.15 -0.86
C ASP A 139 0.19 -21.03 -2.19
N SER A 140 -0.49 -20.56 -3.24
CA SER A 140 0.10 -20.43 -4.58
C SER A 140 1.31 -19.50 -4.61
N VAL A 141 1.26 -18.42 -3.83
CA VAL A 141 2.36 -17.46 -3.70
C VAL A 141 3.51 -18.09 -2.93
N LEU A 142 3.23 -18.74 -1.79
CA LEU A 142 4.25 -19.38 -0.96
C LEU A 142 4.94 -20.54 -1.68
N ILE A 143 4.22 -21.37 -2.43
CA ILE A 143 4.82 -22.45 -3.23
C ILE A 143 5.89 -21.91 -4.19
N THR A 144 5.67 -20.72 -4.75
CA THR A 144 6.53 -20.14 -5.78
C THR A 144 7.64 -19.25 -5.21
N TYR A 145 7.35 -18.51 -4.14
CA TYR A 145 8.18 -17.40 -3.67
C TYR A 145 8.53 -17.46 -2.18
N ASN A 146 8.31 -18.59 -1.51
CA ASN A 146 8.73 -18.74 -0.11
C ASN A 146 10.21 -18.37 0.01
N SER A 147 10.50 -17.40 0.88
CA SER A 147 11.81 -16.83 1.07
C SER A 147 12.14 -16.81 2.55
N ASP A 148 13.39 -17.11 2.88
CA ASP A 148 13.92 -16.94 4.24
C ASP A 148 14.17 -15.46 4.58
N LEU A 149 13.66 -14.51 3.76
CA LEU A 149 13.73 -13.08 4.04
C LEU A 149 12.90 -12.78 5.28
N THR A 150 13.61 -12.60 6.39
CA THR A 150 13.06 -12.20 7.67
C THR A 150 13.25 -10.69 7.85
N HIS A 151 12.22 -10.02 8.35
CA HIS A 151 12.33 -8.62 8.78
C HIS A 151 12.06 -8.49 10.26
N ARG A 152 12.93 -7.74 10.93
CA ARG A 152 12.80 -7.34 12.32
C ARG A 152 13.13 -5.85 12.45
N PRO A 153 12.12 -4.97 12.46
CA PRO A 153 12.35 -3.54 12.64
C PRO A 153 13.13 -3.23 13.92
N GLU A 154 13.86 -2.12 13.93
CA GLU A 154 14.46 -1.59 15.15
C GLU A 154 13.35 -1.28 16.18
N ASN A 155 13.52 -1.75 17.41
CA ASN A 155 12.50 -1.72 18.49
C ASN A 155 11.28 -2.63 18.27
N TRP A 156 11.35 -3.63 17.38
CA TRP A 156 10.31 -4.65 17.26
C TRP A 156 10.26 -5.57 18.47
N VAL A 157 9.10 -5.58 19.15
CA VAL A 157 8.79 -6.45 20.28
C VAL A 157 7.78 -7.50 19.82
N GLY A 158 8.22 -8.43 18.98
CA GLY A 158 7.38 -9.48 18.41
C GLY A 158 8.21 -10.58 17.73
N GLU A 159 7.52 -11.58 17.21
CA GLU A 159 8.14 -12.67 16.43
C GLU A 159 8.74 -12.14 15.12
N GLU A 160 9.76 -12.83 14.60
CA GLU A 160 10.36 -12.48 13.31
C GLU A 160 9.37 -12.66 12.17
N MET A 161 9.26 -11.66 11.31
CA MET A 161 8.36 -11.71 10.15
C MET A 161 9.07 -12.44 9.02
N SER A 162 8.86 -13.74 8.88
CA SER A 162 9.27 -14.51 7.69
C SER A 162 8.53 -14.01 6.44
N ASN A 163 9.10 -14.21 5.24
CA ASN A 163 8.45 -13.78 4.00
C ASN A 163 8.09 -12.29 3.98
N TRP A 164 8.97 -11.44 4.50
CA TRP A 164 8.76 -10.00 4.45
C TRP A 164 8.88 -9.48 3.01
N SER A 165 7.99 -8.56 2.62
CA SER A 165 7.85 -8.01 1.26
C SER A 165 7.47 -9.07 0.21
N LEU A 166 6.84 -10.17 0.62
CA LEU A 166 6.43 -11.23 -0.30
C LEU A 166 5.42 -10.73 -1.34
N ASP A 167 4.52 -9.84 -0.94
CA ASP A 167 3.56 -9.18 -1.84
C ASP A 167 4.26 -8.35 -2.92
N GLU A 168 5.30 -7.59 -2.58
CA GLU A 168 6.12 -6.83 -3.53
C GLU A 168 6.89 -7.72 -4.49
N ILE A 169 7.53 -8.77 -3.97
CA ILE A 169 8.32 -9.72 -4.78
C ILE A 169 7.38 -10.43 -5.76
N TYR A 170 6.29 -10.97 -5.26
CA TYR A 170 5.28 -11.67 -6.06
C TYR A 170 4.71 -10.76 -7.15
N SER A 171 4.15 -9.62 -6.76
CA SER A 171 3.51 -8.70 -7.69
C SER A 171 4.50 -8.16 -8.72
N SER A 172 5.73 -7.81 -8.34
CA SER A 172 6.76 -7.35 -9.28
C SER A 172 7.05 -8.38 -10.37
N ASN A 173 7.21 -9.64 -9.98
CA ASN A 173 7.48 -10.73 -10.93
C ASN A 173 6.31 -10.97 -11.88
N MET A 174 5.09 -10.97 -11.34
CA MET A 174 3.86 -11.15 -12.12
C MET A 174 3.61 -10.00 -13.10
N ILE A 175 3.84 -8.76 -12.67
CA ILE A 175 3.74 -7.57 -13.52
C ILE A 175 4.80 -7.61 -14.63
N CYS A 176 6.05 -7.95 -14.31
CA CYS A 176 7.12 -8.06 -15.30
C CYS A 176 6.83 -9.16 -16.33
N TYR A 177 6.39 -10.33 -15.88
CA TYR A 177 6.00 -11.43 -16.75
C TYR A 177 4.92 -11.00 -17.76
N HIS A 178 3.84 -10.36 -17.28
CA HIS A 178 2.78 -9.90 -18.17
C HIS A 178 3.18 -8.74 -19.07
N ARG A 179 4.09 -7.86 -18.62
CA ARG A 179 4.71 -6.84 -19.46
C ARG A 179 5.42 -7.47 -20.66
N ASP A 180 6.19 -8.54 -20.43
CA ASP A 180 6.93 -9.25 -21.46
C ASP A 180 5.99 -9.98 -22.45
N LEU A 181 4.77 -10.32 -22.01
CA LEU A 181 3.69 -10.83 -22.86
C LEU A 181 2.90 -9.74 -23.60
N GLY A 182 3.20 -8.46 -23.36
CA GLY A 182 2.59 -7.32 -24.07
C GLY A 182 1.50 -6.57 -23.30
N ALA A 183 1.32 -6.82 -22.00
CA ALA A 183 0.45 -5.98 -21.16
C ALA A 183 0.97 -4.53 -21.11
N LYS A 184 0.05 -3.56 -21.12
CA LYS A 184 0.35 -2.13 -21.05
C LYS A 184 0.67 -1.74 -19.60
N ILE A 185 1.94 -1.83 -19.24
CA ILE A 185 2.42 -1.47 -17.90
C ILE A 185 3.03 -0.06 -17.91
N GLU A 186 2.52 0.83 -17.05
CA GLU A 186 3.00 2.19 -16.91
C GLU A 186 3.80 2.40 -15.61
N GLN A 187 4.93 3.09 -15.74
CA GLN A 187 5.80 3.48 -14.64
C GLN A 187 6.13 4.98 -14.80
N PRO A 188 5.19 5.90 -14.55
CA PRO A 188 5.45 7.34 -14.69
C PRO A 188 6.43 7.82 -13.63
N LEU A 189 7.47 8.53 -14.06
CA LEU A 189 8.38 9.22 -13.14
C LEU A 189 7.64 10.28 -12.31
N ARG A 190 8.04 10.41 -11.05
CA ARG A 190 7.53 11.43 -10.15
C ARG A 190 8.19 12.78 -10.45
N PRO A 191 7.49 13.91 -10.20
CA PRO A 191 8.16 15.19 -10.00
C PRO A 191 9.29 15.04 -8.96
N GLY A 192 10.53 15.30 -9.39
CA GLY A 192 11.72 15.12 -8.54
C GLY A 192 12.43 13.76 -8.68
N GLY A 193 11.99 12.87 -9.57
CA GLY A 193 12.73 11.68 -9.99
C GLY A 193 12.00 10.35 -9.76
N PHE A 194 12.69 9.41 -9.11
CA PHE A 194 12.20 8.06 -8.80
C PHE A 194 11.23 8.06 -7.60
N HIS A 195 11.07 6.92 -6.94
CA HIS A 195 10.14 6.72 -5.81
C HIS A 195 10.28 7.76 -4.67
N ASP A 196 11.47 8.27 -4.39
CA ASP A 196 11.68 9.30 -3.36
C ASP A 196 11.44 10.74 -3.85
N GLY A 197 11.20 10.95 -5.15
CA GLY A 197 10.87 12.25 -5.70
C GLY A 197 9.61 12.82 -5.06
N GLY A 198 9.73 13.97 -4.38
CA GLY A 198 8.60 14.61 -3.70
C GLY A 198 8.13 13.91 -2.42
N ARG A 199 8.90 12.97 -1.84
CA ARG A 199 8.53 12.25 -0.62
C ARG A 199 9.09 12.90 0.64
N ILE A 200 8.26 12.99 1.69
CA ILE A 200 8.76 13.13 3.08
C ILE A 200 9.14 11.73 3.56
N ASN A 201 10.41 11.45 3.79
CA ASN A 201 10.88 10.10 4.10
C ASN A 201 11.23 9.95 5.58
N ARG A 202 10.78 8.87 6.23
CA ARG A 202 11.10 8.54 7.64
C ARG A 202 12.59 8.52 7.95
N THR A 203 13.44 8.12 7.00
CA THR A 203 14.90 8.10 7.17
C THR A 203 15.49 9.49 7.32
N ARG A 204 14.78 10.51 6.83
CA ARG A 204 15.13 11.94 6.95
C ARG A 204 13.88 12.78 7.17
N TRP A 205 13.34 12.73 8.39
CA TRP A 205 12.10 13.42 8.76
C TRP A 205 12.26 14.94 8.85
N GLN A 206 12.30 15.59 7.69
CA GLN A 206 12.43 17.03 7.51
C GLN A 206 11.53 17.46 6.34
N TYR A 207 10.77 18.53 6.53
CA TYR A 207 9.90 19.09 5.49
C TYR A 207 9.61 20.58 5.74
N ASP A 208 9.34 21.34 4.67
CA ASP A 208 8.80 22.70 4.76
C ASP A 208 7.28 22.62 4.96
N PRO A 209 6.72 23.14 6.08
CA PRO A 209 5.28 23.18 6.29
C PRO A 209 4.47 23.82 5.18
N ARG A 210 5.03 24.78 4.43
CA ARG A 210 4.36 25.42 3.29
C ARG A 210 4.19 24.47 2.12
N GLY A 211 5.19 23.63 1.88
CA GLY A 211 5.15 22.61 0.82
C GLY A 211 4.05 21.57 0.99
N ILE A 212 3.53 21.38 2.21
CA ILE A 212 2.35 20.52 2.45
C ILE A 212 1.09 21.17 1.90
N VAL A 213 0.91 22.46 2.17
CA VAL A 213 -0.30 23.21 1.77
C VAL A 213 -0.30 23.47 0.27
N GLU A 214 0.88 23.72 -0.29
CA GLU A 214 1.11 24.04 -1.71
C GLU A 214 1.25 22.79 -2.61
N ASP A 215 0.96 21.58 -2.09
CA ASP A 215 1.03 20.31 -2.83
C ASP A 215 2.42 20.00 -3.45
N PHE A 216 3.51 20.52 -2.84
CA PHE A 216 4.88 20.24 -3.26
C PHE A 216 5.30 18.79 -3.01
N TYR A 217 4.88 18.23 -1.86
CA TYR A 217 5.14 16.83 -1.54
C TYR A 217 4.05 15.92 -2.11
N ILE A 218 4.43 14.79 -2.68
CA ILE A 218 3.52 13.78 -3.24
C ILE A 218 2.94 12.91 -2.15
N ASP A 219 3.83 12.35 -1.30
CA ASP A 219 3.50 11.43 -0.22
C ASP A 219 4.47 11.59 0.96
N CYS A 220 4.18 10.85 2.03
CA CYS A 220 5.03 10.73 3.20
C CYS A 220 5.14 9.27 3.63
N HIS A 221 6.38 8.77 3.72
CA HIS A 221 6.68 7.52 4.41
C HIS A 221 6.86 7.81 5.89
N SER A 222 5.88 7.44 6.71
CA SER A 222 5.79 7.90 8.09
C SER A 222 6.84 7.29 9.01
N LEU A 223 7.18 8.04 10.06
CA LEU A 223 7.87 7.50 11.24
C LEU A 223 7.03 6.38 11.87
N ARG A 224 7.70 5.28 12.23
CA ARG A 224 7.11 4.13 12.91
C ARG A 224 7.81 3.85 14.24
N PRO A 225 7.13 3.17 15.19
CA PRO A 225 5.68 3.02 15.25
C PRO A 225 5.00 4.38 15.48
N TYR A 226 3.72 4.50 15.12
CA TYR A 226 2.95 5.74 15.27
C TYR A 226 2.96 6.22 16.72
N ILE A 227 2.68 5.34 17.69
CA ILE A 227 2.53 5.73 19.10
C ILE A 227 3.76 6.43 19.68
N LEU A 228 4.98 6.03 19.27
CA LEU A 228 6.23 6.64 19.72
C LEU A 228 6.55 7.97 19.00
N ASN A 229 5.88 8.23 17.87
CA ASN A 229 6.11 9.40 17.02
C ASN A 229 4.86 10.28 16.90
N LYS A 230 3.85 10.07 17.75
CA LYS A 230 2.51 10.64 17.64
C LYS A 230 2.52 12.14 17.41
N ASP A 231 3.21 12.91 18.26
CA ASP A 231 3.27 14.37 18.13
C ASP A 231 3.82 14.83 16.77
N ARG A 232 4.79 14.10 16.21
CA ARG A 232 5.42 14.46 14.92
C ARG A 232 4.52 14.11 13.75
N VAL A 233 3.85 12.96 13.83
CA VAL A 233 2.91 12.48 12.81
C VAL A 233 1.64 13.34 12.82
N ASP A 234 1.02 13.55 13.98
CA ASP A 234 -0.18 14.37 14.14
C ASP A 234 0.03 15.80 13.65
N LYS A 235 1.22 16.37 13.89
CA LYS A 235 1.60 17.70 13.40
C LYS A 235 1.69 17.77 11.87
N LEU A 236 2.01 16.67 11.20
CA LEU A 236 1.91 16.56 9.74
C LEU A 236 0.44 16.43 9.32
N ILE A 237 -0.31 15.50 9.92
CA ILE A 237 -1.73 15.25 9.58
C ILE A 237 -2.61 16.50 9.78
N THR A 238 -2.42 17.22 10.88
CA THR A 238 -3.13 18.48 11.18
C THR A 238 -2.89 19.55 10.11
N ARG A 239 -1.78 19.49 9.38
CA ARG A 239 -1.53 20.42 8.26
C ARG A 239 -2.11 19.91 6.95
N LEU A 240 -2.15 18.60 6.75
CA LEU A 240 -2.75 17.98 5.57
C LEU A 240 -4.27 18.21 5.51
N LEU A 241 -4.93 18.17 6.67
CA LEU A 241 -6.38 18.27 6.82
C LEU A 241 -6.87 19.70 7.09
N LYS A 242 -6.01 20.71 6.93
CA LYS A 242 -6.39 22.13 6.90
C LYS A 242 -6.65 22.59 5.47
#